data_AF-A0A0X3URJ6-F1
#
_entry.id   AF-A0A0X3URJ6-F1
#
_cell.length_a   1.000
_cell.length_b   1.000
_cell.length_c   1.000
_cell.angle_alpha   90.00
_cell.angle_beta   90.00
_cell.angle_gamma   90.00
#
_symmetry.space_group_name_H-M   'P 1'
#
loop_
_entity.id
_entity.type
_entity.pdbx_description
1 polymer ?
#
loop_
_entity_poly.entity_id
_entity_poly.type
_entity_poly.pdbx_seq_one_letter_code
_entity_poly.pdbx_strand_id
1 'polypeptide(L)'
;MAVTPLLAAGALAVAAGPAQAAPADKPQVLASFTQTDAGSYGTWLAARTNQAKWAAYDFDWSTDYCSKSPDNPFGFPFKLSCARHDFGYRNYKKAGTFAANKARLDSALYADLKRVCAGYSGAKKTSCDGLAWTYYEAVKKLGT
;
A
#
# COMPACT_ATOMS: atom_id res chain seq x y z
N MET A 1 -56.56 -23.98 24.61
CA MET A 1 -56.19 -24.21 23.20
C MET A 1 -55.02 -23.28 22.89
N ALA A 2 -53.81 -23.81 22.79
CA ALA A 2 -52.60 -23.04 22.50
C ALA A 2 -52.06 -23.50 21.14
N VAL A 3 -51.83 -22.57 20.22
CA VAL A 3 -51.24 -22.84 18.91
C VAL A 3 -49.85 -22.20 18.91
N THR A 4 -48.82 -23.05 18.95
CA THR A 4 -47.42 -22.63 18.89
C THR A 4 -46.98 -22.59 17.42
N PRO A 5 -46.44 -21.48 16.88
CA PRO A 5 -45.96 -21.45 15.51
C PRO A 5 -44.55 -22.05 15.44
N LEU A 6 -44.35 -23.05 14.58
CA LEU A 6 -43.02 -23.53 14.20
C LEU A 6 -42.37 -22.50 13.26
N LEU A 7 -41.32 -21.83 13.72
CA LEU A 7 -40.42 -21.03 12.88
C LEU A 7 -39.43 -21.99 12.17
N ALA A 8 -39.60 -22.17 10.86
CA ALA A 8 -38.63 -22.88 10.03
C ALA A 8 -37.49 -21.93 9.65
N ALA A 9 -36.29 -22.15 10.20
CA ALA A 9 -35.08 -21.43 9.81
C ALA A 9 -34.46 -22.12 8.58
N GLY A 10 -34.62 -21.52 7.41
CA GLY A 10 -33.95 -21.95 6.17
C GLY A 10 -32.48 -21.53 6.20
N ALA A 11 -31.57 -22.49 6.35
CA ALA A 11 -30.14 -22.25 6.22
C ALA A 11 -29.76 -22.06 4.72
N LEU A 12 -29.46 -20.83 4.32
CA LEU A 12 -28.85 -20.54 3.02
C LEU A 12 -27.38 -20.97 3.05
N ALA A 13 -27.09 -22.15 2.50
CA ALA A 13 -25.72 -22.58 2.23
C ALA A 13 -25.17 -21.78 1.04
N VAL A 14 -24.34 -20.77 1.30
CA VAL A 14 -23.56 -20.08 0.27
C VAL A 14 -22.43 -21.02 -0.14
N ALA A 15 -22.52 -21.61 -1.33
CA ALA A 15 -21.43 -22.41 -1.89
C ALA A 15 -20.22 -21.49 -2.17
N ALA A 16 -19.14 -21.66 -1.39
CA ALA A 16 -17.87 -21.03 -1.70
C ALA A 16 -17.29 -21.70 -2.95
N GLY A 17 -17.22 -20.97 -4.06
CA GLY A 17 -16.53 -21.42 -5.27
C GLY A 17 -15.04 -21.64 -4.99
N PRO A 18 -14.34 -22.43 -5.84
CA PRO A 18 -12.92 -22.68 -5.68
C PRO A 18 -12.13 -21.37 -5.67
N ALA A 19 -11.14 -21.24 -4.78
CA ALA A 19 -10.25 -20.09 -4.77
C ALA A 19 -9.50 -20.02 -6.11
N GLN A 20 -9.81 -19.02 -6.93
CA GLN A 20 -9.09 -18.76 -8.17
C GLN A 20 -7.67 -18.36 -7.81
N ALA A 21 -6.67 -19.09 -8.34
CA ALA A 21 -5.28 -18.66 -8.21
C ALA A 21 -5.11 -17.27 -8.86
N ALA A 22 -4.31 -16.42 -8.24
CA ALA A 22 -4.02 -15.11 -8.81
C ALA A 22 -3.37 -15.26 -10.20
N PRO A 23 -3.55 -14.29 -11.11
CA PRO A 23 -2.89 -14.26 -12.41
C PRO A 23 -1.38 -14.52 -12.31
N ALA A 24 -0.85 -15.28 -13.27
CA ALA A 24 0.57 -15.68 -13.31
C ALA A 24 1.53 -14.48 -13.41
N ASP A 25 1.05 -13.34 -13.91
CA ASP A 25 1.78 -12.07 -14.03
C ASP A 25 1.72 -11.18 -12.77
N LYS A 26 1.12 -11.66 -11.67
CA LYS A 26 1.07 -10.94 -10.38
C LYS A 26 2.44 -10.39 -9.93
N PRO A 27 3.57 -11.13 -10.02
CA PRO A 27 4.88 -10.60 -9.66
C PRO A 27 5.31 -9.40 -10.52
N GLN A 28 5.02 -9.44 -11.83
CA GLN A 28 5.37 -8.39 -12.80
C GLN A 28 4.52 -7.14 -12.57
N VAL A 29 3.22 -7.31 -12.29
CA VAL A 29 2.32 -6.21 -11.92
C VAL A 29 2.73 -5.60 -10.58
N LEU A 30 3.07 -6.42 -9.58
CA LEU A 30 3.57 -5.92 -8.29
C LEU A 30 4.86 -5.12 -8.47
N ALA A 31 5.77 -5.59 -9.32
CA ALA A 31 7.00 -4.88 -9.64
C ALA A 31 6.71 -3.54 -10.34
N SER A 32 5.76 -3.48 -11.28
CA SER A 32 5.43 -2.24 -12.00
C SER A 32 4.84 -1.15 -11.09
N PHE A 33 4.20 -1.53 -9.98
CA PHE A 33 3.66 -0.59 -8.98
C PHE A 33 4.70 -0.09 -7.95
N THR A 34 5.90 -0.69 -7.93
CA THR A 34 6.87 -0.50 -6.83
C THR A 34 8.26 -0.08 -7.31
N GLN A 35 8.34 0.57 -8.47
CA GLN A 35 9.56 1.26 -8.92
C GLN A 35 9.64 2.69 -8.33
N THR A 36 10.80 3.31 -8.50
CA THR A 36 11.12 4.62 -7.91
C THR A 36 10.62 5.80 -8.77
N ASP A 37 10.38 5.58 -10.06
CA ASP A 37 9.98 6.61 -11.01
C ASP A 37 8.51 7.05 -10.84
N ALA A 38 8.18 8.18 -11.46
CA ALA A 38 6.85 8.77 -11.37
C ALA A 38 5.78 7.97 -12.12
N GLY A 39 6.15 7.23 -13.17
CA GLY A 39 5.24 6.37 -13.94
C GLY A 39 4.72 5.22 -13.08
N SER A 40 5.61 4.55 -12.36
CA SER A 40 5.24 3.50 -11.40
C SER A 40 4.31 4.00 -10.30
N TYR A 41 4.61 5.16 -9.72
CA TYR A 41 3.71 5.82 -8.75
C TYR A 41 2.33 6.11 -9.36
N GLY A 42 2.30 6.67 -10.57
CA GLY A 42 1.05 6.98 -11.28
C GLY A 42 0.19 5.73 -11.56
N THR A 43 0.82 4.66 -12.03
CA THR A 43 0.13 3.38 -12.28
C THR A 43 -0.42 2.77 -10.99
N TRP A 44 0.38 2.77 -9.91
CA TRP A 44 -0.10 2.30 -8.60
C TRP A 44 -1.27 3.16 -8.09
N LEU A 45 -1.21 4.49 -8.24
CA LEU A 45 -2.27 5.39 -7.80
C LEU A 45 -3.58 5.16 -8.59
N ALA A 46 -3.48 4.96 -9.90
CA ALA A 46 -4.61 4.60 -10.75
C ALA A 46 -5.22 3.24 -10.33
N ALA A 47 -4.37 2.26 -9.99
CA ALA A 47 -4.81 0.96 -9.49
C ALA A 47 -5.49 1.06 -8.12
N ARG A 48 -4.90 1.82 -7.19
CA ARG A 48 -5.45 2.06 -5.84
C ARG A 48 -6.82 2.72 -5.85
N THR A 49 -7.08 3.60 -6.82
CA THR A 49 -8.37 4.26 -6.98
C THR A 49 -9.40 3.38 -7.70
N ASN A 50 -8.98 2.23 -8.24
CA ASN A 50 -9.80 1.29 -9.00
C ASN A 50 -9.56 -0.17 -8.57
N GLN A 51 -9.48 -0.46 -7.26
CA GLN A 51 -9.05 -1.77 -6.74
C GLN A 51 -9.87 -2.95 -7.25
N ALA A 52 -11.18 -2.75 -7.49
CA ALA A 52 -12.06 -3.78 -8.04
C ALA A 52 -11.56 -4.33 -9.39
N LYS A 53 -10.90 -3.51 -10.21
CA LYS A 53 -10.28 -3.96 -11.49
C LYS A 53 -9.10 -4.91 -11.26
N TRP A 54 -8.53 -4.92 -10.07
CA TRP A 54 -7.37 -5.72 -9.67
C TRP A 54 -7.76 -6.84 -8.70
N ALA A 55 -9.05 -7.11 -8.50
CA ALA A 55 -9.53 -8.10 -7.53
C ALA A 55 -8.95 -9.50 -7.76
N ALA A 56 -8.80 -9.92 -9.02
CA ALA A 56 -8.21 -11.22 -9.37
C ALA A 56 -6.76 -11.38 -8.88
N TYR A 57 -6.03 -10.27 -8.69
CA TYR A 57 -4.66 -10.32 -8.21
C TYR A 57 -4.55 -10.54 -6.71
N ASP A 58 -5.62 -10.36 -5.94
CA ASP A 58 -5.60 -10.49 -4.48
C ASP A 58 -4.41 -9.73 -3.85
N PHE A 59 -4.28 -8.45 -4.23
CA PHE A 59 -3.29 -7.57 -3.63
C PHE A 59 -3.76 -7.09 -2.26
N ASP A 60 -2.82 -6.99 -1.32
CA ASP A 60 -3.07 -6.33 -0.05
C ASP A 60 -3.06 -4.81 -0.23
N TRP A 61 -4.24 -4.20 -0.17
CA TRP A 61 -4.41 -2.74 -0.26
C TRP A 61 -4.47 -2.04 1.10
N SER A 62 -4.42 -2.81 2.20
CA SER A 62 -4.48 -2.27 3.56
C SER A 62 -3.28 -1.36 3.84
N THR A 63 -3.53 -0.31 4.62
CA THR A 63 -2.51 0.67 4.99
C THR A 63 -2.89 1.30 6.31
N ASP A 64 -1.91 1.48 7.17
CA ASP A 64 -1.95 2.34 8.36
C ASP A 64 -1.37 3.72 8.04
N TYR A 65 -1.19 4.04 6.76
CA TYR A 65 -0.60 5.28 6.28
C TYR A 65 0.74 5.56 6.97
N CYS A 66 0.95 6.76 7.50
CA CYS A 66 2.21 7.13 8.14
C CYS A 66 2.17 6.91 9.67
N SER A 67 1.28 6.07 10.21
CA SER A 67 1.06 5.93 11.67
C SER A 67 2.30 5.46 12.44
N LYS A 68 3.24 4.77 11.79
CA LYS A 68 4.50 4.32 12.40
C LYS A 68 5.71 5.14 11.93
N SER A 69 5.46 6.24 11.23
CA SER A 69 6.50 7.14 10.75
C SER A 69 6.87 8.17 11.82
N PRO A 70 8.05 8.80 11.73
CA PRO A 70 8.41 9.96 12.54
C PRO A 70 7.37 11.09 12.45
N ASP A 71 7.32 11.95 13.47
CA ASP A 71 6.36 13.06 13.51
C ASP A 71 6.48 13.99 12.30
N ASN A 72 5.33 14.49 11.82
CA ASN A 72 5.22 15.44 10.71
C ASN A 72 4.60 16.76 11.19
N PRO A 73 5.35 17.57 11.96
CA PRO A 73 4.81 18.79 12.59
C PRO A 73 4.40 19.86 11.59
N PHE A 74 4.91 19.80 10.35
CA PHE A 74 4.62 20.75 9.27
C PHE A 74 3.44 20.33 8.39
N GLY A 75 2.87 19.13 8.61
CA GLY A 75 1.70 18.66 7.88
C GLY A 75 1.93 18.39 6.38
N PHE A 76 3.14 17.98 5.98
CA PHE A 76 3.40 17.63 4.58
C PHE A 76 2.55 16.42 4.15
N PRO A 77 1.93 16.43 2.95
CA PRO A 77 0.94 15.41 2.56
C PRO A 77 1.58 14.08 2.12
N PHE A 78 2.28 13.39 3.02
CA PHE A 78 3.00 12.13 2.78
C PHE A 78 2.12 10.87 2.82
N LYS A 79 0.82 11.03 3.11
CA LYS A 79 -0.13 9.93 3.32
C LYS A 79 -0.16 8.91 2.17
N LEU A 80 -0.16 9.36 0.92
CA LEU A 80 -0.16 8.46 -0.24
C LEU A 80 1.19 7.78 -0.48
N SER A 81 2.30 8.46 -0.21
CA SER A 81 3.65 7.88 -0.26
C SER A 81 3.77 6.71 0.72
N CYS A 82 3.30 6.90 1.97
CA CYS A 82 3.26 5.84 2.98
C CYS A 82 2.33 4.69 2.54
N ALA A 83 1.16 4.99 1.97
CA ALA A 83 0.25 3.94 1.49
C ALA A 83 0.86 3.07 0.36
N ARG A 84 1.69 3.64 -0.52
CA ARG A 84 2.40 2.85 -1.55
C ARG A 84 3.51 2.01 -0.96
N HIS A 85 4.21 2.54 0.05
CA HIS A 85 5.21 1.80 0.80
C HIS A 85 4.61 0.59 1.52
N ASP A 86 3.49 0.78 2.23
CA ASP A 86 2.73 -0.29 2.88
C ASP A 86 2.29 -1.36 1.88
N PHE A 87 1.75 -0.92 0.73
CA PHE A 87 1.36 -1.83 -0.34
C PHE A 87 2.54 -2.70 -0.78
N GLY A 88 3.70 -2.09 -1.02
CA GLY A 88 4.92 -2.83 -1.36
C GLY A 88 5.31 -3.82 -0.26
N TYR A 89 5.44 -3.35 0.98
CA TYR A 89 5.86 -4.17 2.11
C TYR A 89 4.96 -5.38 2.31
N ARG A 90 3.64 -5.17 2.36
CA ARG A 90 2.66 -6.23 2.64
C ARG A 90 2.65 -7.28 1.53
N ASN A 91 2.65 -6.85 0.26
CA ASN A 91 2.58 -7.78 -0.87
C ASN A 91 3.90 -8.54 -1.08
N TYR A 92 5.05 -7.90 -0.93
CA TYR A 92 6.34 -8.60 -1.03
C TYR A 92 6.59 -9.55 0.15
N LYS A 93 6.07 -9.25 1.35
CA LYS A 93 6.07 -10.19 2.48
C LYS A 93 5.19 -11.40 2.22
N LYS A 94 3.95 -11.20 1.76
CA LYS A 94 3.05 -12.30 1.38
C LYS A 94 3.65 -13.17 0.28
N ALA A 95 4.40 -12.57 -0.64
CA ALA A 95 5.11 -13.29 -1.71
C ALA A 95 6.44 -13.94 -1.26
N GLY A 96 6.85 -13.80 0.00
CA GLY A 96 8.10 -14.38 0.51
C GLY A 96 9.40 -13.77 -0.08
N THR A 97 9.31 -12.62 -0.74
CA THR A 97 10.44 -11.99 -1.45
C THR A 97 10.80 -10.61 -0.90
N PHE A 98 10.32 -10.27 0.29
CA PHE A 98 10.51 -8.96 0.92
C PHE A 98 11.97 -8.54 1.06
N ALA A 99 12.84 -9.41 1.58
CA ALA A 99 14.24 -9.08 1.84
C ALA A 99 14.97 -8.57 0.58
N ALA A 100 14.75 -9.23 -0.56
CA ALA A 100 15.36 -8.87 -1.85
C ALA A 100 14.82 -7.54 -2.43
N ASN A 101 13.63 -7.10 -2.00
CA ASN A 101 12.95 -5.95 -2.59
C ASN A 101 12.91 -4.73 -1.66
N LYS A 102 13.12 -4.91 -0.35
CA LYS A 102 13.00 -3.87 0.69
C LYS A 102 13.74 -2.58 0.32
N ALA A 103 15.01 -2.68 -0.09
CA ALA A 103 15.82 -1.50 -0.42
C ALA A 103 15.20 -0.66 -1.57
N ARG A 104 14.61 -1.32 -2.57
CA ARG A 104 13.89 -0.63 -3.65
C ARG A 104 12.60 0.02 -3.14
N LEU A 105 11.84 -0.65 -2.28
CA LEU A 105 10.60 -0.13 -1.71
C LEU A 105 10.86 1.12 -0.85
N ASP A 106 11.91 1.09 -0.03
CA ASP A 106 12.31 2.24 0.80
C ASP A 106 12.77 3.41 -0.09
N SER A 107 13.52 3.12 -1.15
CA SER A 107 13.92 4.13 -2.15
C SER A 107 12.73 4.71 -2.90
N ALA A 108 11.70 3.90 -3.18
CA ALA A 108 10.47 4.32 -3.84
C ALA A 108 9.64 5.24 -2.94
N LEU A 109 9.55 4.95 -1.63
CA LEU A 109 8.99 5.86 -0.63
C LEU A 109 9.73 7.20 -0.67
N TYR A 110 11.06 7.20 -0.58
CA TYR A 110 11.83 8.44 -0.57
C TYR A 110 11.62 9.26 -1.84
N ALA A 111 11.54 8.60 -3.00
CA ALA A 111 11.26 9.26 -4.27
C ALA A 111 9.85 9.90 -4.30
N ASP A 112 8.83 9.24 -3.73
CA ASP A 112 7.49 9.80 -3.61
C ASP A 112 7.46 11.02 -2.69
N LEU A 113 8.12 10.93 -1.53
CA LEU A 113 8.19 12.04 -0.58
C LEU A 113 8.87 13.26 -1.21
N LYS A 114 9.98 13.06 -1.93
CA LYS A 114 10.66 14.14 -2.67
C LYS A 114 9.79 14.75 -3.78
N ARG A 115 8.93 13.95 -4.43
CA ARG A 115 7.95 14.49 -5.41
C ARG A 115 6.94 15.41 -4.75
N VAL A 116 6.46 15.08 -3.54
CA VAL A 116 5.64 16.02 -2.74
C VAL A 116 6.44 17.28 -2.44
N CYS A 117 7.70 17.14 -2.03
CA CYS A 117 8.56 18.27 -1.69
C CYS A 117 8.94 19.17 -2.86
N ALA A 118 8.88 18.66 -4.09
CA ALA A 118 9.08 19.46 -5.31
C ALA A 118 7.97 20.49 -5.54
N GLY A 119 6.81 20.35 -4.87
CA GLY A 119 5.74 21.36 -4.88
C GLY A 119 5.98 22.56 -3.95
N TYR A 120 7.11 22.58 -3.23
CA TYR A 120 7.47 23.68 -2.34
C TYR A 120 8.76 24.37 -2.79
N SER A 121 9.02 25.55 -2.25
CA SER A 121 10.25 26.32 -2.46
C SER A 121 10.78 26.88 -1.13
N GLY A 122 12.00 27.43 -1.15
CA GLY A 122 12.64 28.07 0.00
C GLY A 122 12.75 27.16 1.23
N ALA A 123 12.61 27.75 2.42
CA ALA A 123 12.72 27.03 3.69
C ALA A 123 11.73 25.85 3.79
N LYS A 124 10.51 26.00 3.25
CA LYS A 124 9.50 24.92 3.27
C LYS A 124 9.95 23.70 2.47
N LYS A 125 10.61 23.91 1.33
CA LYS A 125 11.22 22.82 0.56
C LYS A 125 12.31 22.12 1.36
N THR A 126 13.22 22.88 1.97
CA THR A 126 14.30 22.33 2.79
C THR A 126 13.75 21.49 3.95
N SER A 127 12.74 21.99 4.67
CA SER A 127 12.08 21.25 5.75
C SER A 127 11.37 19.99 5.25
N CYS A 128 10.73 20.05 4.08
CA CYS A 128 10.08 18.88 3.49
C CYS A 128 11.11 17.82 3.09
N ASP A 129 12.18 18.20 2.39
CA ASP A 129 13.24 17.27 1.97
C ASP A 129 13.96 16.67 3.19
N GLY A 130 14.18 17.45 4.24
CA GLY A 130 14.72 16.97 5.51
C GLY A 130 13.82 15.92 6.18
N LEU A 131 12.52 16.19 6.29
CA LEU A 131 11.58 15.21 6.84
C LEU A 131 11.46 13.96 5.96
N ALA A 132 11.46 14.13 4.64
CA ALA A 132 11.45 13.01 3.69
C ALA A 132 12.65 12.08 3.89
N TRP A 133 13.83 12.66 4.14
CA TRP A 133 15.03 11.90 4.48
C TRP A 133 14.89 11.16 5.81
N THR A 134 14.35 11.81 6.84
CA THR A 134 14.08 11.17 8.15
C THR A 134 13.14 9.97 8.02
N TYR A 135 12.07 10.09 7.24
CA TYR A 135 11.15 8.98 6.96
C TYR A 135 11.85 7.81 6.27
N TYR A 136 12.68 8.09 5.25
CA TYR A 136 13.45 7.08 4.52
C TYR A 136 14.43 6.35 5.43
N GLU A 137 15.20 7.07 6.24
CA GLU A 137 16.17 6.46 7.16
C GLU A 137 15.48 5.63 8.25
N ALA A 138 14.29 6.04 8.71
CA ALA A 138 13.50 5.26 9.66
C ALA A 138 13.11 3.88 9.09
N VAL A 139 12.51 3.82 7.90
CA VAL A 139 12.13 2.53 7.29
C VAL A 139 13.34 1.70 6.87
N LYS A 140 14.44 2.35 6.45
CA LYS A 140 15.67 1.66 6.09
C LYS A 140 16.26 0.90 7.29
N LYS A 141 16.27 1.51 8.48
CA LYS A 141 16.86 0.96 9.71
C LYS A 141 15.92 0.05 10.49
N LEU A 142 14.63 0.40 10.55
CA LEU A 142 13.65 -0.22 11.46
C LEU A 142 12.57 -1.00 10.71
N GLY A 143 12.45 -0.80 9.40
CA GLY A 143 11.50 -1.54 8.58
C GLY A 143 11.83 -3.03 8.61
N THR A 144 10.83 -3.83 8.92
CA THR A 144 10.85 -5.30 8.86
C THR A 144 9.68 -5.77 8.06
#